data_AF-A0A1G2MKD0-F1
#
_entry.id   AF-A0A1G2MKD0-F1
#
_cell.length_a   1.000
_cell.length_b   1.000
_cell.length_c   1.000
_cell.angle_alpha   90.00
_cell.angle_beta   90.00
_cell.angle_gamma   90.00
#
_symmetry.space_group_name_H-M   'P 1'
#
loop_
_entity.id
_entity.type
_entity.pdbx_description
1 polymer ?
#
loop_
_entity_poly.entity_id
_entity_poly.type
_entity_poly.pdbx_seq_one_letter_code
_entity_poly.pdbx_strand_id
1 'polypeptide(L)'
;MKKYTRGFTLIELLVVIAIIGILSSVVLVSLNTARTKGKDSRIVSDVQQLRTQAESVYNGTDYLTLLTTANTATTNGAGIVQTAGTVGKQLSDDAAAQGGRLFAITNTGSTAYAIFGSLQSAANATTYFCIDSVGRTAAAVSTTTPTIACS
;
A
#
# COMPACT_ATOMS: atom_id res chain seq x y z
N MET A 1 62.25 20.78 -10.95
CA MET A 1 61.33 20.56 -9.81
C MET A 1 60.94 19.09 -9.78
N LYS A 2 61.35 18.32 -8.77
CA LYS A 2 60.99 16.89 -8.64
C LYS A 2 59.56 16.78 -8.13
N LYS A 3 58.66 16.21 -8.95
CA LYS A 3 57.30 15.87 -8.53
C LYS A 3 57.35 14.58 -7.70
N TYR A 4 56.97 14.66 -6.42
CA TYR A 4 56.74 13.47 -5.60
C TYR A 4 55.37 12.89 -5.97
N THR A 5 55.36 11.80 -6.72
CA THR A 5 54.14 10.99 -6.91
C THR A 5 53.91 10.18 -5.64
N ARG A 6 53.01 10.63 -4.76
CA ARG A 6 52.57 9.85 -3.61
C ARG A 6 51.64 8.74 -4.11
N GLY A 7 52.05 7.49 -3.95
CA GLY A 7 51.20 6.32 -4.18
C GLY A 7 50.31 6.05 -2.98
N PHE A 8 49.11 5.53 -3.22
CA PHE A 8 48.21 5.03 -2.18
C PHE A 8 48.82 3.77 -1.56
N THR A 9 48.85 3.68 -0.23
CA THR A 9 49.32 2.48 0.46
C THR A 9 48.25 1.40 0.49
N LEU A 10 48.66 0.13 0.50
CA LEU A 10 47.73 -1.01 0.62
C LEU A 10 46.91 -0.94 1.91
N ILE A 11 47.50 -0.44 3.01
CA ILE A 11 46.81 -0.29 4.29
C ILE A 11 45.75 0.80 4.26
N GLU A 12 45.99 1.90 3.54
CA GLU A 12 44.98 2.95 3.34
C GLU A 12 43.78 2.41 2.56
N LEU A 13 44.01 1.63 1.50
CA LEU A 13 42.92 1.01 0.74
C LEU A 13 42.14 -0.02 1.57
N LEU A 14 42.84 -0.79 2.41
CA LEU A 14 42.22 -1.81 3.27
C LEU A 14 41.33 -1.19 4.35
N VAL A 15 41.75 -0.10 4.99
CA VAL A 15 40.93 0.61 5.98
C VAL A 15 39.68 1.22 5.34
N VAL A 16 39.78 1.75 4.13
CA VAL A 16 38.64 2.39 3.44
C VAL A 16 37.54 1.37 3.15
N ILE A 17 37.89 0.20 2.59
CA ILE A 17 36.88 -0.84 2.32
C ILE A 17 36.26 -1.39 3.62
N ALA A 18 37.03 -1.45 4.71
CA ALA A 18 36.52 -1.85 6.02
C ALA A 18 35.48 -0.86 6.56
N ILE A 19 35.75 0.45 6.48
CA ILE A 19 34.81 1.49 6.93
C ILE A 19 33.56 1.51 6.04
N ILE A 20 33.71 1.43 4.70
CA ILE A 20 32.57 1.35 3.77
C ILE A 20 31.72 0.12 4.08
N GLY A 21 32.33 -1.02 4.42
CA GLY A 21 31.62 -2.24 4.84
C GLY A 21 30.73 -2.00 6.06
N ILE A 22 31.26 -1.38 7.11
CA ILE A 22 30.50 -1.08 8.34
C ILE A 22 29.36 -0.10 8.04
N LEU A 23 29.64 1.01 7.35
CA LEU A 23 28.64 2.03 7.03
C LEU A 23 27.53 1.47 6.13
N SER A 24 27.87 0.66 5.13
CA SER A 24 26.89 0.08 4.20
C SER A 24 25.90 -0.86 4.90
N SER A 25 26.34 -1.60 5.93
CA SER A 25 25.47 -2.52 6.69
C SER A 25 24.32 -1.79 7.41
N VAL A 26 24.60 -0.65 8.04
CA VAL A 26 23.60 0.16 8.77
C VAL A 26 22.63 0.82 7.78
N VAL A 27 23.15 1.34 6.67
CA VAL A 27 22.34 1.98 5.63
C VAL A 27 21.35 1.00 5.02
N LEU A 28 21.74 -0.25 4.75
CA LEU A 28 20.85 -1.26 4.16
C LEU A 28 19.62 -1.55 5.01
N VAL A 29 19.76 -1.66 6.34
CA VAL A 29 18.63 -1.89 7.25
C VAL A 29 17.66 -0.71 7.19
N SER A 30 18.18 0.51 7.29
CA SER A 30 17.35 1.73 7.25
C SER A 30 16.61 1.90 5.92
N LEU A 31 17.26 1.54 4.81
CA LEU A 31 16.69 1.64 3.47
C LEU A 31 15.55 0.64 3.26
N ASN A 32 15.66 -0.57 3.80
CA ASN A 32 14.60 -1.57 3.67
C ASN A 32 13.31 -1.11 4.38
N THR A 33 13.44 -0.60 5.61
CA THR A 33 12.30 -0.02 6.35
C THR A 33 11.70 1.19 5.63
N ALA A 34 12.54 2.09 5.09
CA ALA A 34 12.08 3.26 4.34
C ALA A 34 11.31 2.87 3.06
N ARG A 35 11.78 1.86 2.33
CA ARG A 35 11.10 1.32 1.14
C ARG A 35 9.71 0.77 1.48
N THR A 36 9.62 -0.02 2.56
CA THR A 36 8.33 -0.58 3.00
C THR A 36 7.35 0.52 3.42
N LYS A 37 7.80 1.53 4.18
CA LYS A 37 6.96 2.70 4.53
C LYS A 37 6.52 3.49 3.30
N GLY A 38 7.39 3.62 2.30
CA GLY A 38 7.06 4.26 1.02
C GLY A 38 5.96 3.51 0.26
N LYS A 39 6.00 2.17 0.26
CA LYS A 39 4.93 1.34 -0.31
C LYS A 39 3.61 1.55 0.43
N ASP A 40 3.63 1.54 1.76
CA ASP A 40 2.42 1.76 2.56
C ASP A 40 1.82 3.15 2.32
N SER A 41 2.66 4.19 2.21
CA SER A 41 2.20 5.55 1.88
C SER A 41 1.52 5.62 0.53
N ARG A 42 2.00 4.86 -0.47
CA ARG A 42 1.35 4.79 -1.78
C ARG A 42 0.01 4.09 -1.69
N ILE A 43 -0.08 2.95 -0.98
CA ILE A 43 -1.34 2.25 -0.77
C ILE A 43 -2.38 3.15 -0.10
N VAL A 44 -1.99 3.93 0.91
CA VAL A 44 -2.88 4.91 1.55
C VAL A 44 -3.36 5.97 0.55
N SER A 45 -2.48 6.47 -0.32
CA SER A 45 -2.85 7.40 -1.40
C SER A 45 -3.83 6.76 -2.38
N ASP A 46 -3.59 5.53 -2.82
CA ASP A 46 -4.46 4.83 -3.78
C ASP A 46 -5.86 4.62 -3.16
N VAL A 47 -5.94 4.27 -1.87
CA VAL A 47 -7.21 4.17 -1.12
C VAL A 47 -7.95 5.52 -1.08
N GLN A 48 -7.23 6.64 -0.88
CA GLN A 48 -7.84 7.98 -0.90
C GLN A 48 -8.31 8.41 -2.31
N GLN A 49 -7.56 8.03 -3.35
CA GLN A 49 -7.97 8.27 -4.72
C GLN A 49 -9.25 7.50 -5.04
N LEU A 50 -9.33 6.24 -4.61
CA LEU A 50 -10.55 5.43 -4.73
C LEU A 50 -11.74 6.04 -4.00
N ARG A 51 -11.54 6.61 -2.80
CA ARG A 51 -12.58 7.36 -2.10
C ARG A 51 -13.07 8.56 -2.93
N THR A 52 -12.15 9.35 -3.48
CA THR A 52 -12.52 10.51 -4.31
C THR A 52 -13.33 10.08 -5.53
N GLN A 53 -12.92 8.99 -6.18
CA GLN A 53 -13.71 8.41 -7.27
C GLN A 53 -15.06 7.91 -6.78
N ALA A 54 -15.12 7.39 -5.56
CA ALA A 54 -16.35 6.87 -4.99
C ALA A 54 -17.40 7.95 -4.77
N GLU A 55 -16.97 9.07 -4.22
CA GLU A 55 -17.82 10.25 -4.09
C GLU A 55 -18.21 10.84 -5.45
N SER A 56 -17.31 10.79 -6.44
CA SER A 56 -17.59 11.33 -7.78
C SER A 56 -18.68 10.57 -8.53
N VAL A 57 -18.89 9.29 -8.24
CA VAL A 57 -19.89 8.46 -8.93
C VAL A 57 -21.20 8.32 -8.16
N TYR A 58 -21.25 8.87 -6.94
CA TYR A 58 -22.44 8.83 -6.10
C TYR A 58 -23.59 9.57 -6.79
N ASN A 59 -24.67 8.84 -7.07
CA ASN A 59 -25.84 9.33 -7.80
C ASN A 59 -26.95 9.84 -6.86
N GLY A 60 -26.71 9.87 -5.54
CA GLY A 60 -27.72 10.21 -4.51
C GLY A 60 -28.45 9.00 -3.92
N THR A 61 -28.31 7.81 -4.51
CA THR A 61 -28.92 6.57 -4.00
C THR A 61 -27.90 5.50 -3.68
N ASP A 62 -26.86 5.35 -4.51
CA ASP A 62 -25.91 4.24 -4.43
C ASP A 62 -24.54 4.60 -5.01
N TYR A 63 -23.59 3.71 -4.73
CA TYR A 63 -22.21 3.71 -5.19
C TYR A 63 -21.97 2.65 -6.28
N LEU A 64 -23.01 2.18 -6.97
CA LEU A 64 -22.96 0.97 -7.80
C LEU A 64 -22.08 1.14 -9.07
N THR A 65 -21.85 2.37 -9.48
CA THR A 65 -20.97 2.78 -10.58
C THR A 65 -19.48 2.74 -10.25
N LEU A 66 -19.09 2.70 -8.96
CA LEU A 66 -17.73 2.31 -8.60
C LEU A 66 -17.51 0.85 -8.96
N LEU A 67 -18.53 0.03 -8.87
CA LEU A 67 -18.42 -1.42 -8.88
C LEU A 67 -18.51 -1.94 -10.32
N THR A 68 -17.37 -2.04 -11.01
CA THR A 68 -17.32 -2.90 -12.20
C THR A 68 -16.90 -4.30 -11.79
N THR A 69 -17.77 -5.26 -12.03
CA THR A 69 -17.60 -6.68 -11.69
C THR A 69 -16.27 -7.23 -12.21
N ALA A 70 -15.30 -7.39 -11.32
CA ALA A 70 -14.17 -8.29 -11.53
C ALA A 70 -13.68 -8.84 -10.17
N ASN A 71 -13.89 -10.14 -9.98
CA ASN A 71 -13.45 -11.02 -8.89
C ASN A 71 -14.18 -10.93 -7.53
N THR A 72 -15.27 -11.70 -7.45
CA THR A 72 -15.85 -12.25 -6.22
C THR A 72 -14.79 -13.05 -5.45
N ALA A 73 -14.21 -12.46 -4.40
CA ALA A 73 -13.67 -13.23 -3.28
C ALA A 73 -14.60 -13.00 -2.08
N THR A 74 -15.57 -13.89 -1.90
CA THR A 74 -16.38 -13.96 -0.69
C THR A 74 -15.51 -14.50 0.44
N THR A 75 -15.21 -13.66 1.43
CA THR A 75 -14.85 -14.14 2.76
C THR A 75 -15.88 -13.58 3.74
N ASN A 76 -16.69 -14.49 4.29
CA ASN A 76 -17.54 -14.28 5.47
C ASN A 76 -18.63 -13.20 5.36
N GLY A 77 -19.55 -13.33 4.39
CA GLY A 77 -20.85 -12.63 4.44
C GLY A 77 -20.81 -11.10 4.24
N ALA A 78 -19.64 -10.49 4.13
CA ALA A 78 -19.47 -9.13 3.64
C ALA A 78 -19.28 -9.17 2.12
N GLY A 79 -20.18 -8.49 1.40
CA GLY A 79 -20.35 -8.60 -0.04
C GLY A 79 -19.15 -8.12 -0.86
N ILE A 80 -18.83 -8.94 -1.87
CA ILE A 80 -18.17 -8.62 -3.15
C ILE A 80 -16.95 -7.66 -3.06
N VAL A 81 -15.76 -8.26 -3.06
CA VAL A 81 -14.48 -7.61 -3.41
C VAL A 81 -14.62 -7.02 -4.80
N GLN A 82 -14.73 -5.69 -4.89
CA GLN A 82 -14.92 -5.01 -6.17
C GLN A 82 -13.82 -3.99 -6.38
N THR A 83 -13.20 -4.13 -7.54
CA THR A 83 -12.20 -3.20 -8.02
C THR A 83 -12.92 -2.09 -8.77
N ALA A 84 -12.65 -0.85 -8.36
CA ALA A 84 -13.51 0.28 -8.63
C ALA A 84 -13.44 0.81 -10.09
N GLY A 85 -14.18 0.28 -11.06
CA GLY A 85 -14.15 0.80 -12.43
C GLY A 85 -12.77 0.65 -13.10
N THR A 86 -12.58 1.23 -14.28
CA THR A 86 -11.28 1.21 -14.98
C THR A 86 -10.16 1.82 -14.13
N VAL A 87 -10.45 2.91 -13.41
CA VAL A 87 -9.48 3.61 -12.55
C VAL A 87 -9.08 2.76 -11.36
N GLY A 88 -10.03 2.13 -10.69
CA GLY A 88 -9.75 1.24 -9.58
C GLY A 88 -9.04 -0.03 -10.03
N LYS A 89 -9.30 -0.50 -11.26
CA LYS A 89 -8.51 -1.59 -11.86
C LYS A 89 -7.05 -1.20 -12.00
N GLN A 90 -6.77 -0.03 -12.56
CA GLN A 90 -5.42 0.49 -12.68
C GLN A 90 -4.74 0.62 -11.32
N LEU A 91 -5.41 1.20 -10.32
CA LEU A 91 -4.86 1.34 -8.97
C LEU A 91 -4.63 -0.03 -8.29
N SER A 92 -5.52 -1.00 -8.51
CA SER A 92 -5.35 -2.35 -7.98
C SER A 92 -4.20 -3.11 -8.65
N ASP A 93 -4.01 -2.94 -9.97
CA ASP A 93 -2.90 -3.53 -10.72
C ASP A 93 -1.56 -2.89 -10.29
N ASP A 94 -1.55 -1.57 -10.09
CA ASP A 94 -0.41 -0.81 -9.55
C ASP A 94 -0.04 -1.25 -8.13
N ALA A 95 -1.04 -1.46 -7.27
CA ALA A 95 -0.83 -1.99 -5.92
C ALA A 95 -0.28 -3.42 -5.98
N ALA A 96 -0.84 -4.28 -6.83
CA ALA A 96 -0.40 -5.66 -7.03
C ALA A 96 1.05 -5.74 -7.52
N ALA A 97 1.45 -4.88 -8.47
CA ALA A 97 2.82 -4.79 -8.97
C ALA A 97 3.84 -4.47 -7.86
N GLN A 98 3.40 -3.88 -6.75
CA GLN A 98 4.25 -3.51 -5.61
C GLN A 98 4.22 -4.53 -4.46
N GLY A 99 3.43 -5.60 -4.60
CA GLY A 99 3.18 -6.62 -3.57
C GLY A 99 1.99 -6.30 -2.65
N GLY A 100 1.24 -5.23 -2.94
CA GLY A 100 0.04 -4.85 -2.20
C GLY A 100 -1.24 -5.36 -2.85
N ARG A 101 -2.38 -5.11 -2.20
CA ARG A 101 -3.72 -5.44 -2.66
C ARG A 101 -4.66 -4.31 -2.28
N LEU A 102 -5.50 -3.90 -3.22
CA LEU A 102 -6.62 -2.99 -2.97
C LEU A 102 -7.93 -3.74 -3.20
N PHE A 103 -8.94 -3.46 -2.37
CA PHE A 103 -10.29 -3.94 -2.60
C PHE A 103 -11.31 -3.02 -1.95
N ALA A 104 -12.54 -3.00 -2.47
CA ALA A 104 -13.67 -2.37 -1.82
C ALA A 104 -14.75 -3.42 -1.46
N ILE A 105 -15.48 -3.14 -0.39
CA ILE A 105 -16.66 -3.88 0.07
C ILE A 105 -17.81 -2.89 0.12
N THR A 106 -19.01 -3.33 -0.23
CA THR A 106 -20.24 -2.56 -0.06
C THR A 106 -21.27 -3.32 0.76
N ASN A 107 -22.24 -2.59 1.32
CA ASN A 107 -23.43 -3.21 1.89
C ASN A 107 -24.40 -3.67 0.79
N THR A 108 -25.39 -4.46 1.19
CA THR A 108 -26.53 -4.76 0.33
C THR A 108 -27.22 -3.45 -0.10
N GLY A 109 -27.36 -3.23 -1.41
CA GLY A 109 -27.89 -1.98 -1.96
C GLY A 109 -26.84 -0.90 -2.26
N SER A 110 -25.55 -1.16 -1.97
CA SER A 110 -24.43 -0.26 -2.31
C SER A 110 -24.62 1.17 -1.83
N THR A 111 -25.27 1.37 -0.68
CA THR A 111 -25.49 2.70 -0.07
C THR A 111 -24.36 3.11 0.87
N ALA A 112 -23.46 2.17 1.19
CA ALA A 112 -22.24 2.38 1.97
C ALA A 112 -21.12 1.49 1.42
N TYR A 113 -19.88 1.98 1.55
CA TYR A 113 -18.68 1.27 1.12
C TYR A 113 -17.57 1.37 2.16
N ALA A 114 -16.61 0.45 2.08
CA ALA A 114 -15.29 0.57 2.67
C ALA A 114 -14.23 0.12 1.67
N ILE A 115 -13.14 0.87 1.56
CA ILE A 115 -12.00 0.59 0.70
C ILE A 115 -10.83 0.19 1.57
N PHE A 116 -10.14 -0.87 1.19
CA PHE A 116 -9.05 -1.49 1.92
C PHE A 116 -7.79 -1.54 1.06
N GLY A 117 -6.64 -1.31 1.69
CA GLY A 117 -5.33 -1.48 1.08
C GLY A 117 -4.37 -2.21 2.01
N SER A 118 -3.70 -3.26 1.53
CA SER A 118 -2.82 -4.09 2.35
C SER A 118 -1.57 -3.33 2.76
N LEU A 119 -1.23 -3.37 4.04
CA LEU A 119 0.00 -2.79 4.57
C LEU A 119 1.13 -3.81 4.50
N GLN A 120 2.19 -3.45 3.76
CA GLN A 120 3.37 -4.29 3.59
C GLN A 120 4.27 -4.26 4.83
N SER A 121 4.17 -3.22 5.67
CA SER A 121 4.87 -3.15 6.96
C SER A 121 4.28 -4.08 8.03
N ALA A 122 3.12 -4.69 7.82
CA ALA A 122 2.52 -5.55 8.82
C ALA A 122 3.13 -6.96 8.78
N ALA A 123 3.37 -7.54 9.96
CA ALA A 123 3.96 -8.87 10.11
C ALA A 123 3.14 -10.00 9.46
N ASN A 124 1.85 -9.76 9.24
CA ASN A 124 0.93 -10.68 8.56
C ASN A 124 0.37 -10.01 7.30
N ALA A 125 0.36 -10.74 6.18
CA ALA A 125 -0.19 -10.33 4.88
C ALA A 125 -1.71 -10.04 4.88
N THR A 126 -2.33 -9.93 6.05
CA THR A 126 -3.77 -9.81 6.31
C THR A 126 -4.14 -8.49 6.99
N THR A 127 -3.19 -7.54 7.06
CA THR A 127 -3.39 -6.26 7.74
C THR A 127 -3.60 -5.15 6.73
N TYR A 128 -4.66 -4.36 6.90
CA TYR A 128 -5.10 -3.38 5.92
C TYR A 128 -5.24 -2.01 6.54
N PHE A 129 -4.94 -0.98 5.77
CA PHE A 129 -5.51 0.34 5.97
C PHE A 129 -6.88 0.36 5.31
N CYS A 130 -7.86 1.00 5.94
CA CYS A 130 -9.14 1.19 5.29
C CYS A 130 -9.72 2.58 5.50
N ILE A 131 -10.60 2.95 4.58
CA ILE A 131 -11.44 4.15 4.66
C ILE A 131 -12.89 3.78 4.32
N ASP A 132 -13.83 4.25 5.12
CA ASP A 132 -15.26 4.02 4.87
C ASP A 132 -15.94 5.22 4.19
N SER A 133 -17.17 5.00 3.72
CA SER A 133 -18.04 5.99 3.08
C SER A 133 -18.38 7.21 3.95
N VAL A 134 -18.15 7.12 5.25
CA VAL A 134 -18.35 8.21 6.22
C VAL A 134 -17.02 8.87 6.61
N GLY A 135 -15.91 8.45 5.98
CA GLY A 135 -14.59 9.03 6.12
C GLY A 135 -13.79 8.59 7.34
N ARG A 136 -14.25 7.57 8.08
CA ARG A 136 -13.45 6.97 9.14
C ARG A 136 -12.32 6.15 8.52
N THR A 137 -11.15 6.23 9.15
CA THR A 137 -9.96 5.50 8.74
C THR A 137 -9.48 4.63 9.86
N ALA A 138 -9.05 3.41 9.55
CA ALA A 138 -8.39 2.53 10.49
C ALA A 138 -7.08 2.03 9.88
N ALA A 139 -6.00 2.14 10.65
CA ALA A 139 -4.72 1.53 10.31
C ALA A 139 -4.65 0.17 10.99
N ALA A 140 -4.51 -0.90 10.22
CA ALA A 140 -4.41 -2.30 10.66
C ALA A 140 -5.72 -3.06 10.96
N VAL A 141 -6.66 -3.04 10.03
CA VAL A 141 -7.84 -3.92 10.02
C VAL A 141 -7.46 -5.31 9.50
N SER A 142 -7.96 -6.37 10.13
CA SER A 142 -7.71 -7.77 9.72
C SER A 142 -8.78 -8.32 8.77
N THR A 143 -8.39 -9.12 7.78
CA THR A 143 -9.30 -9.80 6.82
C THR A 143 -10.16 -10.91 7.39
N THR A 144 -10.05 -11.25 8.67
CA THR A 144 -10.97 -12.23 9.27
C THR A 144 -12.38 -11.67 9.42
N THR A 145 -12.52 -10.35 9.52
CA THR A 145 -13.82 -9.65 9.68
C THR A 145 -13.85 -8.30 8.95
N PRO A 146 -13.66 -8.23 7.63
CA PRO A 146 -13.74 -6.97 6.91
C PRO A 146 -15.22 -6.55 6.85
N THR A 147 -15.54 -5.42 7.49
CA THR A 147 -16.89 -4.84 7.48
C THR A 147 -16.88 -3.51 6.74
N ILE A 148 -18.06 -3.01 6.37
CA ILE A 148 -18.20 -1.68 5.76
C ILE A 148 -17.83 -0.51 6.68
N ALA A 149 -17.54 -0.79 7.97
CA ALA A 149 -17.07 0.19 8.92
C ALA A 149 -15.57 -0.03 9.18
N CYS A 150 -14.80 1.05 9.05
CA CYS A 150 -13.39 1.04 9.40
C CYS A 150 -13.22 1.18 10.91
N SER A 151 -13.08 0.05 11.60
CA SER A 151 -12.84 -0.06 13.04
C SER A 151 -11.64 -0.93 13.34
#